data_AF-U6CYG7-F1
#
_entry.id   AF-U6CYG7-F1
#
_cell.length_a   1.000
_cell.length_b   1.000
_cell.length_c   1.000
_cell.angle_alpha   90.00
_cell.angle_beta   90.00
_cell.angle_gamma   90.00
#
_symmetry.space_group_name_H-M   'P 1'
#
loop_
_entity.id
_entity.type
_entity.pdbx_description
1 polymer ?
#
loop_
_entity_poly.entity_id
_entity_poly.type
_entity_poly.pdbx_seq_one_letter_code
_entity_poly.pdbx_strand_id
1 'polypeptide(L)'
;GLLRCLQAGPPEPRVLLSRFCKLLQFGRNLLLNPCGQEGLQGWTVQHGGDGWVVEVNLTQVPGAPSQNCFVSSYKWCRKKQVLDLVEEGLWPE
;
A
#
# COMPACT_ATOMS: atom_id res chain seq x y z
N GLY A 1 1.23 5.40 15.56
CA GLY A 1 2.43 4.61 15.91
C GLY A 1 2.09 3.64 17.02
N LEU A 2 2.56 2.39 16.91
CA LEU A 2 2.32 1.23 17.79
C LEU A 2 2.34 1.52 19.31
N LEU A 3 3.03 2.56 19.74
CA LEU A 3 3.12 3.00 21.13
C LEU A 3 1.76 3.23 21.82
N ARG A 4 0.72 3.63 21.05
CA ARG A 4 -0.60 3.93 21.64
C ARG A 4 -1.45 2.68 21.94
N CYS A 5 -1.22 1.57 21.26
CA CYS A 5 -2.05 0.37 21.44
C CYS A 5 -1.64 -0.45 22.67
N LEU A 6 -0.37 -0.37 23.10
CA LEU A 6 0.16 -1.12 24.24
C LEU A 6 -0.17 -0.47 25.61
N GLN A 7 -0.56 0.81 25.64
CA GLN A 7 -0.74 1.57 26.88
C GLN A 7 -2.20 1.65 27.38
N ALA A 8 -3.16 1.03 26.70
CA ALA A 8 -4.57 1.10 27.08
C ALA A 8 -5.11 -0.27 27.52
N GLY A 9 -4.91 -0.63 28.79
CA GLY A 9 -5.70 -1.69 29.44
C GLY A 9 -5.06 -2.35 30.67
N PRO A 10 -5.87 -2.79 31.66
CA PRO A 10 -5.41 -3.59 32.80
C PRO A 10 -4.75 -4.91 32.37
N PRO A 11 -4.01 -5.63 33.23
CA PRO A 11 -3.04 -6.66 32.81
C PRO A 11 -3.61 -7.98 32.24
N GLU A 12 -4.91 -8.24 32.33
CA GLU A 12 -5.56 -9.52 31.95
C GLU A 12 -6.05 -9.68 30.48
N PRO A 13 -6.33 -8.64 29.65
CA PRO A 13 -6.68 -8.82 28.23
C PRO A 13 -5.46 -8.76 27.29
N ARG A 14 -4.22 -8.91 27.78
CA ARG A 14 -2.98 -8.72 26.99
C ARG A 14 -2.89 -9.65 25.77
N VAL A 15 -3.38 -10.88 25.88
CA VAL A 15 -3.33 -11.87 24.78
C VAL A 15 -4.28 -11.48 23.64
N LEU A 16 -5.52 -11.11 23.96
CA LEU A 16 -6.50 -10.66 22.97
C LEU A 16 -6.08 -9.35 22.30
N LEU A 17 -5.55 -8.40 23.10
CA LEU A 17 -5.06 -7.13 22.58
C LEU A 17 -3.85 -7.32 21.66
N SER A 18 -2.93 -8.25 21.99
CA SER A 18 -1.79 -8.58 21.11
C SER A 18 -2.23 -9.18 19.77
N ARG A 19 -3.24 -10.07 19.77
CA ARG A 19 -3.82 -10.67 18.56
C ARG A 19 -4.58 -9.63 17.72
N PHE A 20 -5.29 -8.72 18.38
CA PHE A 20 -6.00 -7.62 17.72
C PHE A 20 -5.05 -6.58 17.13
N CYS A 21 -3.95 -6.26 17.82
CA CYS A 21 -2.90 -5.38 17.31
C CYS A 21 -2.21 -5.96 16.08
N LYS A 22 -1.95 -7.28 16.06
CA LYS A 22 -1.46 -7.97 14.85
C LYS A 22 -2.43 -7.77 13.67
N LEU A 23 -3.73 -7.99 13.87
CA LEU A 23 -4.74 -7.81 12.81
C LEU A 23 -4.80 -6.38 12.25
N LEU A 24 -4.59 -5.35 13.08
CA LEU A 24 -4.54 -3.95 12.64
C LEU A 24 -3.33 -3.67 11.72
N GLN A 25 -2.24 -4.42 11.84
CA GLN A 25 -1.07 -4.26 10.96
C GLN A 25 -1.34 -4.80 9.54
N PHE A 26 -2.23 -5.78 9.39
CA PHE A 26 -2.58 -6.39 8.09
C PHE A 26 -3.75 -5.71 7.36
N GLY A 27 -4.42 -4.74 7.99
CA GLY A 27 -5.63 -4.09 7.44
C GLY A 27 -5.40 -2.90 6.51
N ARG A 28 -4.15 -2.67 6.05
CA ARG A 28 -3.79 -1.51 5.21
C ARG A 28 -3.06 -1.94 3.95
N ASN A 29 -3.17 -1.12 2.90
CA ASN A 29 -2.34 -1.26 1.71
C ASN A 29 -0.92 -0.77 2.02
N LEU A 30 0.08 -1.61 1.74
CA LEU A 30 1.50 -1.29 1.92
C LEU A 30 2.14 -0.74 0.64
N LEU A 31 1.46 -0.85 -0.51
CA LEU A 31 1.96 -0.26 -1.75
C LEU A 31 1.92 1.25 -1.67
N LEU A 32 3.05 1.88 -2.01
CA LEU A 32 3.12 3.31 -2.20
C LEU A 32 2.43 3.68 -3.50
N ASN A 33 1.75 4.83 -3.50
CA ASN A 33 1.15 5.43 -4.68
C ASN A 33 0.39 4.42 -5.58
N PRO A 34 -0.64 3.72 -5.05
CA PRO A 34 -1.30 2.63 -5.76
C PRO A 34 -2.15 3.10 -6.95
N CYS A 35 -2.54 4.39 -6.98
CA CYS A 35 -3.40 4.98 -8.02
C CYS A 35 -2.65 5.95 -8.95
N GLY A 36 -1.40 6.31 -8.65
CA GLY A 36 -0.63 7.24 -9.49
C GLY A 36 -0.85 8.72 -9.16
N GLN A 37 -1.51 9.06 -8.05
CA GLN A 37 -1.71 10.46 -7.61
C GLN A 37 -0.39 11.25 -7.54
N GLU A 38 0.72 10.55 -7.26
CA GLU A 38 2.08 11.08 -7.20
C GLU A 38 2.90 10.70 -8.45
N GLY A 39 2.25 10.55 -9.60
CA GLY A 39 2.89 10.07 -10.82
C GLY A 39 3.38 8.63 -10.67
N LEU A 40 4.66 8.38 -10.98
CA LEU A 40 5.31 7.06 -10.85
C LEU A 40 6.16 6.94 -9.57
N GLN A 41 6.05 7.88 -8.62
CA GLN A 41 6.80 7.82 -7.37
C GLN A 41 6.54 6.52 -6.61
N GLY A 42 7.59 5.97 -6.00
CA GLY A 42 7.57 4.68 -5.30
C GLY A 42 7.66 3.45 -6.21
N TRP A 43 7.54 3.59 -7.53
CA TRP A 43 7.61 2.46 -8.46
C TRP A 43 8.97 2.36 -9.16
N THR A 44 9.52 1.16 -9.24
CA THR A 44 10.57 0.85 -10.24
C THR A 44 9.87 0.51 -11.56
N VAL A 45 10.12 1.28 -12.60
CA VAL A 45 9.36 1.19 -13.86
C VAL A 45 10.24 0.79 -15.05
N GLN A 46 9.65 0.03 -15.97
CA GLN A 46 10.14 -0.14 -17.33
C GLN A 46 9.09 0.43 -18.28
N HIS A 47 9.56 1.27 -19.20
CA HIS A 47 8.74 1.91 -20.22
C HIS A 47 8.85 1.14 -21.54
N GLY A 48 7.70 0.80 -22.12
CA GLY A 48 7.58 0.40 -23.51
C GLY A 48 6.83 1.48 -24.29
N GLY A 49 7.12 1.63 -25.58
CA GLY A 49 6.42 2.60 -26.44
C GLY A 49 6.64 4.01 -25.93
N ASP A 50 5.56 4.77 -25.79
CA ASP A 50 5.59 6.14 -25.24
C ASP A 50 5.66 6.18 -23.71
N GLY A 51 5.78 5.02 -23.07
CA GLY A 51 6.00 4.87 -21.64
C GLY A 51 4.71 4.76 -20.82
N TRP A 52 4.84 5.09 -19.54
CA TRP A 52 3.73 5.09 -18.59
C TRP A 52 3.20 6.51 -18.50
N VAL A 53 1.87 6.66 -18.56
CA VAL A 53 1.18 7.91 -18.27
C VAL A 53 0.27 7.69 -17.07
N VAL A 54 0.08 8.72 -16.26
CA VAL A 54 -0.98 8.75 -15.25
C VAL A 54 -2.11 9.62 -15.78
N GLU A 55 -3.31 9.07 -15.80
CA GLU A 55 -4.53 9.75 -16.22
C GLU A 55 -5.55 9.77 -15.10
N VAL A 56 -6.65 10.52 -15.30
CA VAL A 56 -7.83 10.46 -14.45
C VAL A 56 -8.66 9.26 -14.88
N ASN A 57 -9.25 8.54 -13.92
CA ASN A 57 -10.13 7.42 -14.22
C ASN A 57 -11.29 7.85 -15.11
N LEU A 58 -11.52 7.11 -16.21
CA LEU A 58 -12.68 7.32 -17.09
C LEU A 58 -14.00 7.08 -16.37
N THR A 59 -14.01 6.21 -15.35
CA THR A 59 -15.16 5.93 -14.51
C THR A 59 -14.70 5.91 -13.06
N GLN A 60 -15.47 6.53 -12.17
CA GLN A 60 -15.15 6.54 -10.76
C GLN A 60 -15.00 5.12 -10.23
N VAL A 61 -13.92 4.89 -9.49
CA VAL A 61 -13.64 3.63 -8.80
C VAL A 61 -14.03 3.81 -7.34
N PRO A 62 -15.15 3.20 -6.87
CA PRO A 62 -15.58 3.32 -5.49
C PRO A 62 -14.52 2.79 -4.52
N GLY A 63 -14.24 3.57 -3.47
CA GLY A 63 -13.27 3.19 -2.44
C GLY A 63 -11.80 3.33 -2.83
N ALA A 64 -11.48 3.80 -4.05
CA ALA A 64 -10.09 4.06 -4.42
C ALA A 64 -9.54 5.30 -3.67
N PRO A 65 -8.28 5.27 -3.21
CA PRO A 65 -7.67 6.39 -2.47
C PRO A 65 -7.47 7.63 -3.34
N SER A 66 -7.44 7.48 -4.66
CA SER A 66 -7.43 8.56 -5.65
C SER A 66 -8.09 8.08 -6.96
N GLN A 67 -8.56 9.01 -7.77
CA GLN A 67 -9.24 8.75 -9.04
C GLN A 67 -8.29 8.88 -10.24
N ASN A 68 -7.09 8.32 -10.11
CA ASN A 68 -6.10 8.22 -11.15
C ASN A 68 -5.81 6.75 -11.52
N CYS A 69 -5.28 6.54 -12.72
CA CYS A 69 -4.82 5.23 -13.19
C CYS A 69 -3.49 5.32 -13.95
N PHE A 70 -2.80 4.17 -14.03
CA PHE A 70 -1.61 4.01 -14.85
C PHE A 70 -2.00 3.44 -16.22
N VAL A 71 -1.62 4.14 -17.28
CA VAL A 71 -1.88 3.75 -18.67
C VAL A 71 -0.57 3.29 -19.31
N SER A 72 -0.59 2.08 -19.86
CA SER A 72 0.52 1.51 -20.63
C SER A 72 0.41 1.88 -22.10
N SER A 73 1.55 1.86 -22.81
CA SER A 73 1.60 2.10 -24.25
C SER A 73 1.48 0.80 -25.07
N TYR A 74 1.74 0.88 -26.37
CA TYR A 74 1.64 -0.22 -27.35
C TYR A 74 2.78 -1.26 -27.26
N LYS A 75 3.81 -1.01 -26.42
CA LYS A 75 4.80 -2.02 -26.03
C LYS A 75 4.76 -2.23 -24.52
N TRP A 76 5.33 -3.34 -24.06
CA TRP A 76 5.34 -3.73 -22.66
C TRP A 76 5.86 -2.64 -21.72
N CYS A 77 4.94 -2.09 -20.92
CA CYS A 77 5.27 -1.30 -19.74
C CYS A 77 5.17 -2.21 -18.51
N ARG A 78 6.14 -2.13 -17.59
CA ARG A 78 6.14 -2.89 -16.33
C ARG A 78 6.41 -1.94 -15.17
N LYS A 79 5.88 -2.26 -13.99
CA LYS A 79 6.20 -1.54 -12.75
C LYS A 79 6.25 -2.52 -11.58
N LYS A 80 7.18 -2.32 -10.66
CA LYS A 80 7.34 -3.16 -9.46
C LYS A 80 7.56 -2.30 -8.21
N GLN A 81 7.06 -2.81 -7.09
CA GLN A 81 7.46 -2.43 -5.75
C GLN A 81 7.89 -3.69 -5.02
N VAL A 82 8.93 -3.58 -4.18
CA VAL A 82 9.36 -4.64 -3.27
C VAL A 82 9.16 -4.07 -1.87
N LEU A 83 8.45 -4.82 -1.03
CA LEU A 83 8.11 -4.41 0.33
C LEU A 83 8.90 -5.26 1.31
N ASP A 84 9.55 -4.61 2.27
CA ASP A 84 10.08 -5.29 3.44
C ASP A 84 8.98 -5.36 4.50
N LEU A 85 8.43 -6.56 4.70
CA LEU A 85 7.35 -6.77 5.65
C LEU A 85 7.80 -6.51 7.09
N VAL A 86 9.07 -6.73 7.41
CA VAL A 86 9.62 -6.50 8.75
C VAL A 86 9.72 -4.99 9.03
N GLU A 87 10.19 -4.20 8.06
CA GLU A 87 10.18 -2.73 8.17
C GLU A 87 8.75 -2.17 8.29
N GLU A 88 7.77 -2.83 7.66
CA GLU A 88 6.34 -2.49 7.80
C GLU A 88 5.71 -2.98 9.13
N GLY A 89 6.50 -3.63 9.97
CA GLY A 89 6.13 -4.08 11.32
C GLY A 89 5.51 -5.48 11.39
N LEU A 90 5.63 -6.27 10.33
CA LEU A 90 5.14 -7.64 10.21
C LEU A 90 6.31 -8.62 10.41
N TRP A 91 6.42 -9.14 11.63
CA TRP A 91 7.49 -10.05 12.02
C TRP A 91 7.13 -11.52 11.70
N PRO A 92 8.10 -12.35 11.31
CA PRO A 92 7.91 -13.81 11.24
C PRO A 92 7.47 -14.38 12.59
N GLU A 93 6.77 -15.53 12.58
CA GLU A 93 6.38 -16.25 13.81
C GLU A 93 7.55 -16.79 14.64
#